data_AF-A0A180EXN4-F1
#
_entry.id   AF-A0A180EXN4-F1
#
_cell.length_a   1.000
_cell.length_b   1.000
_cell.length_c   1.000
_cell.angle_alpha   90.00
_cell.angle_beta   90.00
_cell.angle_gamma   90.00
#
_symmetry.space_group_name_H-M   'P 1'
#
loop_
_entity.id
_entity.type
_entity.pdbx_description
1 polymer ?
#
loop_
_entity_poly.entity_id
_entity_poly.type
_entity_poly.pdbx_seq_one_letter_code
_entity_poly.pdbx_strand_id
1 'polypeptide(L)' 'MTYSKLSAAKSHNDPNDHLIISQAITERITLISTDREFRHYTKQKLNFIFSN' A
#
# COMPACT_ATOMS: atom_id res chain seq x y z
N MET A 1 10.19 -4.55 -6.46
CA MET A 1 10.76 -3.87 -5.27
C MET A 1 10.76 -4.89 -4.15
N THR A 2 11.82 -5.01 -3.35
CA THR A 2 11.86 -5.97 -2.22
C THR A 2 11.14 -5.38 -1.01
N TYR A 3 10.36 -6.19 -0.29
CA TYR A 3 9.61 -5.85 0.94
C TYR A 3 10.38 -4.98 1.94
N SER A 4 11.70 -5.19 2.05
CA SER A 4 12.59 -4.48 2.97
C SER A 4 12.74 -2.96 2.74
N LYS A 5 12.22 -2.41 1.63
CA LYS A 5 12.27 -0.97 1.33
C LYS A 5 10.95 -0.23 1.55
N LEU A 6 9.89 -0.90 2.00
CA LEU A 6 8.60 -0.26 2.26
C LEU A 6 8.69 0.54 3.57
N SER A 7 8.46 1.85 3.50
CA SER A 7 8.24 2.66 4.69
C SER A 7 6.81 2.41 5.17
N ALA A 8 6.65 1.59 6.20
CA ALA A 8 5.35 1.35 6.83
C ALA A 8 4.81 2.67 7.43
N ALA A 9 3.59 3.03 7.08
CA ALA A 9 2.87 4.07 7.80
C ALA A 9 2.49 3.51 9.17
N LYS A 10 2.54 4.35 10.22
CA LYS A 10 2.24 3.93 11.61
C LYS A 10 0.85 3.27 11.78
N SER A 11 -0.06 3.54 10.85
CA SER A 11 -1.43 3.02 10.81
C SER A 11 -1.54 1.57 10.34
N HIS A 12 -0.62 1.08 9.49
CA HIS A 12 -0.64 -0.32 9.06
C HIS A 12 0.49 -1.08 9.76
N ASN A 13 0.13 -1.77 10.86
CA ASN A 13 1.05 -2.66 11.57
C ASN A 13 0.75 -4.14 11.31
N ASP A 14 -0.29 -4.44 10.51
CA ASP A 14 -0.61 -5.81 10.12
C ASP A 14 0.36 -6.29 9.02
N PRO A 15 1.03 -7.43 9.20
CA PRO A 15 1.88 -8.02 8.16
C PRO A 15 1.17 -8.23 6.81
N ASN A 16 -0.15 -8.47 6.82
CA ASN A 16 -0.95 -8.64 5.61
C ASN A 16 -1.08 -7.34 4.83
N ASP A 17 -1.23 -6.19 5.50
CA ASP A 17 -1.25 -4.88 4.83
C ASP A 17 0.06 -4.67 4.06
N HIS A 18 1.18 -5.01 4.70
CA HIS A 18 2.48 -4.88 4.06
C HIS A 18 2.62 -5.81 2.84
N LEU A 19 2.10 -7.04 2.93
CA LEU A 19 2.08 -7.97 1.80
C LEU A 19 1.26 -7.39 0.64
N ILE A 20 0.02 -6.97 0.90
CA ILE A 20 -0.89 -6.40 -0.10
C ILE A 20 -0.27 -5.16 -0.76
N ILE A 21 0.28 -4.25 0.04
CA ILE A 21 0.92 -3.01 -0.47
C ILE A 21 2.15 -3.37 -1.31
N SER A 22 3.02 -4.25 -0.82
CA SER A 22 4.25 -4.62 -1.52
C SER A 22 3.97 -5.32 -2.85
N GLN A 23 2.93 -6.15 -2.90
CA GLN A 23 2.47 -6.82 -4.10
C GLN A 23 1.86 -5.82 -5.08
N ALA A 24 0.96 -4.95 -4.62
CA ALA A 24 0.33 -3.94 -5.46
C ALA A 24 1.34 -2.99 -6.10
N ILE A 25 2.36 -2.56 -5.34
CA ILE A 25 3.47 -1.75 -5.88
C ILE A 25 4.31 -2.54 -6.87
N THR A 26 4.66 -3.79 -6.56
CA THR A 26 5.56 -4.61 -7.39
C THR A 26 4.92 -4.96 -8.72
N GLU A 27 3.66 -5.34 -8.72
CA GLU A 27 2.90 -5.76 -9.91
C GLU A 27 2.16 -4.59 -10.58
N ARG A 28 2.27 -3.37 -10.02
CA ARG A 28 1.56 -2.17 -10.47
C ARG A 28 0.04 -2.34 -10.52
N ILE A 29 -0.50 -3.11 -9.58
CA ILE A 29 -1.95 -3.30 -9.41
C ILE A 29 -2.53 -2.04 -8.76
N THR A 30 -3.69 -1.62 -9.24
CA THR A 30 -4.48 -0.55 -8.59
C THR A 30 -5.15 -1.11 -7.34
N LEU A 31 -4.80 -0.57 -6.17
CA LEU A 31 -5.47 -0.90 -4.92
C LEU A 31 -6.72 -0.02 -4.76
N ILE A 32 -7.89 -0.65 -4.65
CA ILE A 32 -9.16 0.02 -4.37
C ILE A 32 -9.55 -0.30 -2.94
N SER A 33 -9.72 0.72 -2.08
CA SER A 33 -10.12 0.50 -0.67
C SER A 33 -10.90 1.70 -0.11
N THR A 34 -11.74 1.43 0.89
CA THR A 34 -12.41 2.45 1.74
C THR A 34 -11.51 2.95 2.87
N ASP A 35 -10.31 2.39 3.01
CA ASP A 35 -9.32 2.88 3.97
C ASP A 35 -8.49 4.02 3.36
N ARG A 36 -8.50 5.16 4.03
CA ARG A 36 -7.79 6.38 3.58
C ARG A 36 -6.30 6.31 3.88
N GLU A 37 -5.87 5.45 4.78
CA GLU A 37 -4.47 5.34 5.22
C GLU A 37 -3.55 4.83 4.10
N PHE A 38 -4.09 4.11 3.10
CA PHE A 38 -3.35 3.72 1.90
C PHE A 38 -2.80 4.91 1.08
N ARG A 39 -3.36 6.11 1.24
CA ARG A 39 -2.83 7.32 0.58
C ARG A 39 -1.37 7.61 0.95
N HIS A 40 -0.91 7.21 2.14
CA HIS A 40 0.47 7.41 2.58
C HIS A 40 1.49 6.66 1.71
N TYR A 41 1.08 5.61 0.99
CA TYR A 41 1.94 4.78 0.16
C TYR A 41 1.97 5.22 -1.31
N THR A 42 1.16 6.21 -1.70
CA THR A 42 1.19 6.78 -3.07
C THR A 42 2.57 7.36 -3.42
N LYS A 43 3.26 7.96 -2.43
CA LYS A 43 4.66 8.42 -2.55
C LYS A 43 5.63 7.27 -2.84
N GLN A 44 5.27 6.04 -2.48
CA GLN A 44 6.03 4.81 -2.74
C GLN A 44 5.56 4.09 -4.02
N LYS A 45 4.85 4.81 -4.90
CA LYS A 45 4.32 4.32 -6.19
C LYS A 45 3.14 3.35 -6.07
N LEU A 46 2.46 3.31 -4.93
CA LEU A 46 1.18 2.62 -4.85
C LEU A 46 0.14 3.37 -5.68
N ASN A 47 -0.48 2.68 -6.64
CA ASN A 47 -1.63 3.21 -7.35
C ASN A 47 -2.89 2.94 -6.51
N PHE A 48 -3.51 3.98 -5.98
CA PHE A 48 -4.58 3.85 -4.99
C PHE A 48 -5.84 4.63 -5.41
N ILE A 49 -7.00 3.97 -5.34
CA ILE A 49 -8.31 4.57 -5.52
C ILE A 49 -9.13 4.37 -4.24
N PHE A 50 -9.68 5.46 -3.73
CA PHE A 50 -10.60 5.40 -2.61
C PHE A 50 -12.01 5.02 -3.09
N SER A 51 -12.56 3.93 -2.57
CA SER A 51 -13.97 3.55 -2.76
C SER A 51 -14.78 4.03 -1.56
N ASN A 52 -16.00 4.51 -1.81
CA ASN A 52 -16.90 5.04 -0.78
C ASN A 52 -18.12 4.15 -0.60
#